data_AF-A0A4Q4CZH4-F1
#
_entry.id   AF-A0A4Q4CZH4-F1
#
_cell.length_a   1.000
_cell.length_b   1.000
_cell.length_c   1.000
_cell.angle_alpha   90.00
_cell.angle_beta   90.00
_cell.angle_gamma   90.00
#
_symmetry.space_group_name_H-M   'P 1'
#
loop_
_entity.id
_entity.type
_entity.pdbx_description
1 polymer ?
#
loop_
_entity_poly.entity_id
_entity_poly.type
_entity_poly.pdbx_seq_one_letter_code
_entity_poly.pdbx_strand_id
1 'polypeptide(L)' 'MGLSDLAYGAYERRLLRNLDTDRLPRHVGAIVDGNRRWAKDARKGLEQGYLAGAAKVDEFLDWCHDLGVGTVTFWVLST' A
#
# COMPACT_ATOMS: atom_id res chain seq x y z
N MET A 1 -1.54 21.50 4.49
CA MET A 1 -0.23 20.94 4.12
C MET A 1 0.79 21.43 5.11
N GLY A 2 1.29 20.52 5.95
CA GLY A 2 2.39 20.80 6.87
C GLY A 2 3.75 20.76 6.15
N LEU A 3 4.79 21.26 6.81
CA LEU A 3 6.17 21.19 6.30
C LEU A 3 6.61 19.73 6.06
N SER A 4 6.09 18.80 6.85
CA SER A 4 6.27 17.35 6.73
C SER A 4 5.77 16.82 5.39
N ASP A 5 4.60 17.29 4.94
CA ASP A 5 3.96 16.79 3.71
C ASP A 5 4.77 17.20 2.48
N LEU A 6 5.32 18.43 2.50
CA LEU A 6 6.20 18.92 1.44
C LEU A 6 7.53 18.16 1.41
N ALA A 7 8.13 17.91 2.58
CA ALA A 7 9.35 17.13 2.68
C ALA A 7 9.15 15.69 2.20
N TYR A 8 8.03 15.06 2.60
CA TYR A 8 7.68 13.71 2.18
C TYR A 8 7.41 13.65 0.67
N GLY A 9 6.66 14.61 0.11
CA GLY A 9 6.42 14.68 -1.33
C GLY A 9 7.70 14.91 -2.15
N ALA A 10 8.65 15.71 -1.65
CA ALA A 10 9.95 15.87 -2.29
C ALA A 10 10.78 14.57 -2.26
N TYR A 11 10.73 13.85 -1.12
CA TYR A 11 11.37 12.54 -0.97
C TYR A 11 10.78 11.52 -1.95
N GLU A 12 9.46 11.40 -2.03
CA GLU A 12 8.77 10.47 -2.92
C GLU A 12 9.10 10.74 -4.40
N ARG A 13 9.07 12.00 -4.84
CA ARG A 13 9.48 12.39 -6.20
C ARG A 13 10.93 12.05 -6.51
N ARG A 14 11.81 12.07 -5.51
CA ARG A 14 13.22 11.67 -5.68
C ARG A 14 13.33 10.15 -5.79
N LEU A 15 12.58 9.41 -4.97
CA LEU A 15 12.58 7.96 -4.98
C LEU A 15 12.09 7.42 -6.34
N LEU A 16 10.95 7.93 -6.83
CA LEU A 16 10.39 7.54 -8.12
C LEU A 16 11.34 7.81 -9.29
N ARG A 17 12.06 8.93 -9.26
CA ARG A 17 13.08 9.26 -10.29
C ARG A 17 14.30 8.33 -10.30
N ASN A 18 14.57 7.64 -9.19
CA ASN A 18 15.69 6.71 -9.08
C ASN A 18 15.30 5.26 -9.40
N LEU A 19 14.02 4.99 -9.68
CA LEU A 19 13.58 3.66 -10.10
C LEU A 19 13.98 3.43 -11.55
N ASP A 20 14.58 2.27 -11.81
CA ASP A 20 14.84 1.79 -13.15
C ASP A 20 13.55 1.18 -13.71
N THR A 21 12.89 1.91 -14.61
CA THR A 21 11.60 1.53 -15.19
C THR A 21 11.66 0.22 -15.97
N ASP A 22 12.83 -0.13 -16.52
CA ASP A 22 13.03 -1.36 -17.30
C ASP A 22 13.12 -2.61 -16.41
N ARG A 23 13.32 -2.41 -15.10
CA ARG A 23 13.51 -3.47 -14.11
C ARG A 23 12.36 -3.59 -13.10
N LEU A 24 11.25 -2.89 -13.33
CA LEU A 24 10.08 -2.98 -12.46
C LEU A 24 9.45 -4.39 -12.53
N PRO A 25 8.92 -4.89 -11.40
CA PRO A 25 8.26 -6.19 -11.39
C PRO A 25 6.97 -6.14 -12.20
N ARG A 26 6.71 -7.19 -12.99
CA ARG A 26 5.42 -7.36 -13.69
C ARG A 26 4.34 -7.99 -12.81
N HIS A 27 4.75 -8.60 -11.71
CA HIS A 27 3.87 -9.27 -10.74
C HIS A 27 4.34 -9.01 -9.33
N VAL A 28 3.43 -8.56 -8.46
CA VAL A 28 3.69 -8.36 -7.02
C VAL A 28 2.74 -9.20 -6.18
N GLY A 29 3.29 -9.90 -5.19
CA GLY A 29 2.54 -10.61 -4.17
C GLY A 29 2.56 -9.85 -2.84
N ALA A 30 1.40 -9.72 -2.18
CA ALA A 30 1.26 -9.05 -0.89
C ALA A 30 0.40 -9.86 0.08
N ILE A 31 0.72 -9.79 1.38
CA ILE A 31 -0.07 -10.42 2.45
C ILE A 31 -0.78 -9.29 3.20
N VAL A 32 -2.12 -9.32 3.21
CA VAL A 32 -2.93 -8.28 3.86
C VAL A 32 -3.11 -8.63 5.34
N ASP A 33 -2.03 -8.50 6.11
CA ASP A 33 -2.02 -8.76 7.55
C ASP A 33 -2.05 -7.46 8.37
N GLY A 34 -2.35 -7.58 9.66
CA GLY A 34 -2.28 -6.47 10.61
C GLY A 34 -3.62 -5.81 10.90
N ASN A 35 -4.69 -6.10 10.15
CA ASN A 35 -6.01 -5.48 10.31
C ASN A 35 -6.53 -5.51 11.77
N ARG A 36 -6.33 -6.64 12.47
CA ARG A 36 -6.71 -6.79 13.89
C ARG A 36 -5.87 -5.94 14.84
N ARG A 37 -4.56 -5.86 14.58
CA ARG A 37 -3.61 -5.06 15.37
C ARG A 37 -3.89 -3.57 15.16
N TRP A 38 -4.05 -3.17 13.90
CA TRP A 38 -4.44 -1.82 13.54
C TRP A 38 -5.78 -1.39 14.18
N ALA A 39 -6.80 -2.26 14.17
CA ALA A 39 -8.08 -1.95 14.83
C ALA A 39 -7.90 -1.69 16.32
N LYS A 40 -7.10 -2.52 17.01
CA LYS A 40 -6.78 -2.35 18.43
C LYS A 40 -6.08 -1.01 18.69
N ASP A 41 -5.05 -0.69 17.91
CA ASP A 41 -4.26 0.53 18.08
C ASP A 41 -5.08 1.78 17.76
N ALA A 42 -5.98 1.70 16.78
CA ALA A 42 -6.93 2.74 16.42
C ALA A 42 -8.13 2.85 17.37
N ARG A 43 -8.24 1.96 18.38
CA ARG A 43 -9.42 1.84 19.27
C ARG A 43 -10.73 1.68 18.49
N LYS A 44 -10.71 0.89 17.42
CA LYS A 44 -11.86 0.56 16.56
C LYS A 44 -12.24 -0.92 16.67
N GLY A 45 -13.44 -1.26 16.19
CA GLY A 45 -13.87 -2.64 16.09
C GLY A 45 -13.18 -3.40 14.96
N LEU A 46 -13.34 -4.72 14.99
CA LEU A 46 -12.70 -5.65 14.05
C LEU A 46 -13.13 -5.38 12.59
N GLU A 47 -14.42 -5.15 12.38
CA GLU A 47 -14.99 -4.81 11.07
C GLU A 47 -14.32 -3.58 10.47
N GLN A 48 -14.14 -2.52 11.26
CA GLN A 48 -13.47 -1.30 10.80
C GLN A 48 -11.99 -1.55 10.47
N GLY A 49 -11.34 -2.51 11.14
CA GLY A 49 -9.99 -2.94 10.78
C GLY A 49 -9.93 -3.60 9.40
N TYR A 50 -10.89 -4.47 9.07
CA TYR A 50 -10.96 -5.08 7.75
C TYR A 50 -11.31 -4.06 6.66
N LEU A 51 -12.23 -3.13 6.92
CA LEU A 51 -12.55 -2.05 5.99
C LEU A 51 -11.33 -1.15 5.73
N ALA A 52 -10.55 -0.81 6.76
CA ALA A 52 -9.32 -0.05 6.60
C ALA A 52 -8.26 -0.82 5.80
N GLY A 53 -8.15 -2.13 6.02
CA GLY A 53 -7.29 -3.00 5.22
C GLY A 53 -7.70 -3.03 3.75
N ALA A 54 -9.00 -3.14 3.46
CA ALA A 54 -9.53 -3.09 2.09
C ALA A 54 -9.25 -1.74 1.41
N ALA A 55 -9.50 -0.62 2.09
CA ALA A 55 -9.17 0.70 1.55
C ALA A 55 -7.67 0.88 1.26
N LYS A 56 -6.80 0.25 2.06
CA LYS A 56 -5.35 0.26 1.82
C LYS A 56 -4.96 -0.62 0.62
N VAL A 57 -5.68 -1.71 0.37
CA VAL A 57 -5.50 -2.54 -0.83
C VAL A 57 -5.81 -1.73 -2.09
N ASP A 58 -6.88 -0.93 -2.10
CA ASP A 58 -7.22 -0.07 -3.23
C ASP A 58 -6.09 0.94 -3.52
N GLU A 59 -5.60 1.64 -2.49
CA GLU A 59 -4.46 2.57 -2.62
C GLU A 59 -3.18 1.88 -3.13
N PHE A 60 -2.92 0.65 -2.67
CA PHE A 60 -1.78 -0.13 -3.14
C PHE A 60 -1.91 -0.56 -4.60
N LEU A 61 -3.13 -0.88 -5.05
CA LEU A 61 -3.40 -1.21 -6.45
C LEU A 61 -3.19 0.00 -7.34
N ASP A 62 -3.59 1.20 -6.90
CA ASP A 62 -3.32 2.45 -7.63
C ASP A 62 -1.81 2.67 -7.82
N TRP A 63 -1.00 2.46 -6.78
CA TRP A 63 0.46 2.55 -6.90
C TRP A 63 1.04 1.52 -7.88
N CYS A 64 0.55 0.28 -7.83
CA CYS A 64 0.97 -0.77 -8.75
C CYS A 64 0.62 -0.41 -10.19
N HIS A 65 -0.59 0.11 -10.42
CA HIS A 65 -1.04 0.59 -11.72
C HIS A 65 -0.17 1.72 -12.25
N ASP A 66 0.11 2.73 -11.43
CA ASP A 66 0.93 3.89 -11.81
C ASP A 66 2.38 3.51 -12.16
N LEU A 67 2.88 2.42 -11.58
CA LEU A 67 4.20 1.84 -11.87
C LEU A 67 4.18 0.81 -13.00
N GLY A 68 3.03 0.52 -13.61
CA GLY A 68 2.90 -0.43 -14.72
C GLY A 68 2.98 -1.91 -14.31
N VAL A 69 2.71 -2.23 -13.03
CA VAL A 69 2.63 -3.61 -12.53
C VAL A 69 1.32 -4.24 -13.00
N GLY A 70 1.39 -5.15 -13.96
CA GLY A 70 0.20 -5.74 -14.60
C GLY A 70 -0.54 -6.79 -13.76
N THR A 71 0.13 -7.41 -12.79
CA THR A 71 -0.46 -8.47 -11.96
C THR A 71 -0.19 -8.23 -10.49
N VAL A 72 -1.23 -8.37 -9.65
CA VAL A 72 -1.09 -8.32 -8.18
C VAL A 72 -1.80 -9.52 -7.57
N THR A 73 -1.18 -10.17 -6.58
CA THR A 73 -1.78 -11.27 -5.83
C THR A 73 -1.81 -10.96 -4.35
N PHE A 74 -2.98 -11.09 -3.73
CA PHE A 74 -3.14 -10.91 -2.29
C PHE A 74 -3.37 -12.24 -1.58
N TRP A 75 -2.64 -12.45 -0.50
CA TRP A 75 -3.00 -13.46 0.50
C TRP A 75 -3.98 -12.83 1.49
N VAL A 76 -5.26 -13.17 1.35
CA VAL A 76 -6.36 -12.58 2.15
C VAL A 76 -6.81 -13.50 3.28
N LEU A 77 -6.81 -14.82 3.05
CA LEU A 77 -7.23 -15.82 4.03
C LEU A 77 -6.44 -17.12 3.84
N SER A 78 -6.05 -17.75 4.95
CA SER A 78 -5.48 -19.10 5.01
C SER A 78 -6.37 -19.99 5.86
N THR A 79 -6.37 -21.29 5.56
CA THR A 79 -6.85 -22.35 6.46
C THR A 79 -5.86 -22.57 7.60
#